data_AF-A0A958I877-F1
#
_entry.id   AF-A0A958I877-F1
#
_cell.length_a   1.000
_cell.length_b   1.000
_cell.length_c   1.000
_cell.angle_alpha   90.00
_cell.angle_beta   90.00
_cell.angle_gamma   90.00
#
_symmetry.space_group_name_H-M   'P 1'
#
loop_
_entity.id
_entity.type
_entity.pdbx_description
1 polymer ?
#
loop_
_entity_poly.entity_id
_entity_poly.type
_entity_poly.pdbx_seq_one_letter_code
_entity_poly.pdbx_strand_id
1 'polypeptide(L)'
;MTNDRKWIYLSYLILTVLFGWVLNHAIATVFDIVAYPNRRVLEVAPLSAVISAGVAGLFGFFYFRREKIQSFSLEVMQELKKVTWPIKKTAYISTVVVLVLVVICAVCLGVFDVVANWFIGTVLSA
;
A
#
# COMPACT_ATOMS: atom_id res chain seq x y z
N MET A 1 18.56 -5.57 -22.17
CA MET A 1 17.56 -4.49 -22.31
C MET A 1 16.13 -4.99 -22.55
N THR A 2 15.91 -6.22 -23.06
CA THR A 2 14.56 -6.77 -23.33
C THR A 2 13.82 -7.30 -22.10
N ASN A 3 14.54 -7.73 -21.05
CA ASN A 3 13.90 -8.28 -19.84
C ASN A 3 13.22 -7.21 -18.97
N ASP A 4 13.73 -5.97 -19.00
CA ASP A 4 13.24 -4.87 -18.16
C ASP A 4 11.82 -4.44 -18.54
N ARG A 5 11.51 -4.48 -19.84
CA ARG A 5 10.17 -4.17 -20.35
C ARG A 5 9.12 -5.16 -19.84
N LYS A 6 9.46 -6.44 -19.64
CA LYS A 6 8.53 -7.46 -19.14
C LYS A 6 8.03 -7.13 -17.73
N TRP A 7 8.93 -6.68 -16.85
CA TRP A 7 8.58 -6.25 -15.49
C TRP A 7 7.68 -5.01 -15.47
N ILE A 8 7.86 -4.12 -16.44
CA ILE A 8 7.03 -2.93 -16.62
C ILE A 8 5.63 -3.30 -17.12
N TYR A 9 5.51 -4.19 -18.12
CA TYR A 9 4.21 -4.69 -18.56
C TYR A 9 3.46 -5.42 -17.44
N LEU A 10 4.18 -6.18 -16.62
CA LEU A 10 3.63 -6.90 -15.47
C LEU A 10 3.13 -5.94 -14.39
N SER A 11 3.86 -4.86 -14.08
CA SER A 11 3.40 -3.86 -13.12
C SER A 11 2.14 -3.12 -13.60
N TYR A 12 2.03 -2.82 -14.88
CA TYR A 12 0.84 -2.20 -15.46
C TYR A 12 -0.39 -3.13 -15.46
N LEU A 13 -0.18 -4.42 -15.69
CA LEU A 13 -1.24 -5.43 -15.58
C LEU A 13 -1.75 -5.48 -14.14
N ILE A 14 -0.85 -5.61 -13.17
CA ILE A 14 -1.20 -5.62 -11.74
C ILE A 14 -1.95 -4.34 -11.36
N LEU A 15 -1.46 -3.18 -11.79
CA LEU A 15 -2.09 -1.89 -11.49
C LEU A 15 -3.51 -1.79 -12.05
N THR A 16 -3.73 -2.29 -13.26
CA THR A 16 -5.06 -2.30 -13.89
C THR A 16 -6.03 -3.24 -13.15
N VAL A 17 -5.56 -4.41 -12.73
CA VAL A 17 -6.36 -5.37 -11.95
C VAL A 17 -6.70 -4.81 -10.57
N LEU A 18 -5.71 -4.22 -9.87
CA LEU A 18 -5.91 -3.58 -8.57
C LEU A 18 -6.89 -2.41 -8.68
N PHE A 19 -6.75 -1.56 -9.70
CA PHE A 19 -7.66 -0.45 -9.94
C PHE A 19 -9.09 -0.94 -10.19
N GLY A 20 -9.27 -1.99 -10.98
CA GLY A 20 -10.57 -2.65 -11.16
C GLY A 20 -11.16 -3.20 -9.86
N TRP A 21 -10.33 -3.81 -9.01
CA TRP A 21 -10.76 -4.33 -7.70
C TRP A 21 -11.20 -3.22 -6.75
N VAL A 22 -10.43 -2.12 -6.68
CA VAL A 22 -10.77 -0.93 -5.88
C VAL A 22 -12.05 -0.28 -6.38
N LEU A 23 -12.19 -0.09 -7.70
CA LEU A 23 -13.40 0.46 -8.29
C LEU A 23 -14.62 -0.41 -8.02
N ASN A 24 -14.50 -1.73 -8.11
CA ASN A 24 -15.61 -2.62 -7.78
C ASN A 24 -16.05 -2.45 -6.32
N HIS A 25 -15.12 -2.34 -5.36
CA HIS A 25 -15.45 -2.08 -3.96
C HIS A 25 -16.11 -0.71 -3.76
N ALA A 26 -15.60 0.33 -4.41
CA ALA A 26 -16.19 1.67 -4.32
C ALA A 26 -17.61 1.71 -4.91
N ILE A 27 -17.80 1.10 -6.08
CA ILE A 27 -19.09 1.06 -6.77
C ILE A 27 -20.09 0.20 -5.98
N ALA A 28 -19.67 -0.93 -5.43
CA ALA A 28 -20.53 -1.78 -4.59
C ALA A 28 -21.08 -0.99 -3.39
N THR A 29 -20.22 -0.28 -2.66
CA THR A 29 -20.65 0.56 -1.52
C THR A 29 -21.63 1.66 -1.94
N VAL A 30 -21.40 2.30 -3.09
CA VAL A 30 -22.32 3.34 -3.60
C VAL A 30 -23.68 2.74 -3.98
N PHE A 31 -23.71 1.56 -4.61
CA PHE A 31 -24.96 0.89 -4.98
C PHE A 31 -25.76 0.42 -3.76
N ASP A 32 -25.07 -0.03 -2.71
CA ASP A 32 -25.70 -0.39 -1.44
C ASP A 32 -26.31 0.84 -0.74
N ILE A 33 -25.63 2.00 -0.77
CA ILE A 33 -26.16 3.26 -0.24
C ILE A 33 -27.40 3.73 -1.03
N VAL A 34 -27.39 3.58 -2.35
CA VAL A 34 -28.48 4.01 -3.25
C VAL A 34 -29.64 2.99 -3.29
N ALA A 35 -29.53 1.87 -2.57
CA ALA A 35 -30.49 0.76 -2.56
C ALA A 35 -30.83 0.23 -3.98
N TYR A 36 -29.90 0.39 -4.93
CA TYR A 36 -30.10 -0.11 -6.29
C TYR A 36 -29.88 -1.63 -6.27
N PRO A 37 -30.87 -2.45 -6.70
CA PRO A 37 -30.77 -3.90 -6.61
C PRO A 37 -29.59 -4.39 -7.45
N ASN A 38 -28.55 -4.89 -6.79
CA ASN A 38 -27.34 -5.39 -7.41
C ASN A 38 -27.62 -6.77 -8.05
N ARG A 39 -28.42 -6.76 -9.13
CA ARG A 39 -28.76 -7.97 -9.89
C ARG A 39 -27.50 -8.56 -10.48
N ARG A 40 -27.34 -9.87 -10.28
CA ARG A 40 -26.26 -10.67 -10.88
C ARG A 40 -26.64 -10.89 -12.35
N VAL A 41 -25.94 -10.24 -13.28
CA VAL A 41 -26.32 -10.20 -14.71
C VAL A 41 -25.76 -11.40 -15.46
N LEU A 42 -24.54 -11.81 -15.14
CA LEU A 42 -24.00 -13.12 -15.45
C LEU A 42 -23.96 -13.85 -14.09
N GLU A 43 -24.31 -15.13 -14.00
CA GLU A 43 -24.36 -15.87 -12.72
C GLU A 43 -23.08 -15.75 -11.86
N VAL A 44 -21.97 -15.30 -12.47
CA VAL A 44 -20.65 -15.07 -11.86
C VAL A 44 -20.33 -13.61 -11.46
N ALA A 45 -21.14 -12.60 -11.83
CA ALA A 45 -20.77 -11.19 -11.59
C ALA A 45 -21.96 -10.21 -11.33
N PRO A 46 -21.87 -9.35 -10.29
CA PRO A 46 -22.79 -8.23 -10.08
C PRO A 46 -22.64 -7.14 -11.16
N LEU A 47 -23.67 -6.32 -11.35
CA LEU A 47 -23.64 -5.15 -12.26
C LEU A 47 -22.44 -4.22 -12.00
N SER A 48 -22.07 -4.07 -10.72
CA SER A 48 -20.89 -3.30 -10.31
C SER A 48 -19.58 -3.82 -10.91
N ALA A 49 -19.43 -5.14 -10.99
CA ALA A 49 -18.21 -5.80 -11.47
C ALA A 49 -18.05 -5.66 -12.99
N VAL A 50 -19.16 -5.67 -13.74
CA VAL A 50 -19.13 -5.49 -15.20
C VAL A 50 -18.74 -4.05 -15.56
N ILE A 51 -19.33 -3.08 -14.87
CA ILE A 51 -19.03 -1.65 -15.06
C ILE A 51 -17.57 -1.38 -14.67
N SER A 52 -17.12 -1.89 -13.52
CA SER A 52 -15.73 -1.71 -13.08
C SER A 52 -14.74 -2.37 -14.04
N ALA A 53 -15.05 -3.54 -14.59
CA ALA A 53 -14.18 -4.22 -15.56
C ALA A 53 -14.06 -3.41 -16.87
N GLY A 54 -15.15 -2.84 -17.36
CA GLY A 54 -15.13 -1.96 -18.54
C GLY A 54 -14.30 -0.69 -18.31
N VAL A 55 -14.51 -0.02 -17.17
CA VAL A 55 -13.75 1.20 -16.80
C VAL A 55 -12.28 0.88 -16.58
N ALA A 56 -11.95 -0.23 -15.93
CA ALA A 56 -10.57 -0.67 -15.72
C ALA A 56 -9.86 -1.00 -17.05
N GLY A 57 -10.56 -1.66 -17.98
CA GLY A 57 -10.02 -1.96 -19.31
C GLY A 57 -9.71 -0.70 -20.12
N LEU A 58 -10.63 0.28 -20.11
CA LEU A 58 -10.40 1.58 -20.75
C LEU A 58 -9.23 2.32 -20.10
N PHE A 59 -9.19 2.34 -18.76
CA PHE A 59 -8.10 2.97 -18.02
C PHE A 59 -6.75 2.35 -18.36
N GLY A 60 -6.65 1.02 -18.36
CA GLY A 60 -5.45 0.29 -18.79
C GLY A 60 -5.04 0.66 -20.21
N PHE A 61 -5.97 0.66 -21.17
CA PHE A 61 -5.70 1.02 -22.56
C PHE A 61 -5.15 2.46 -22.71
N PHE A 62 -5.77 3.43 -22.04
CA PHE A 62 -5.28 4.81 -22.04
C PHE A 62 -3.91 4.94 -21.41
N TYR A 63 -3.67 4.23 -20.32
CA TYR A 63 -2.40 4.23 -19.60
C TYR A 63 -1.26 3.66 -20.47
N PHE A 64 -1.53 2.60 -21.23
CA PHE A 64 -0.56 2.01 -22.17
C PHE A 64 -0.21 2.91 -23.37
N ARG A 65 -1.11 3.78 -23.83
CA ARG A 65 -0.84 4.66 -24.99
C ARG A 65 0.00 5.90 -24.66
N ARG A 66 0.22 6.23 -23.40
CA ARG A 66 0.97 7.45 -23.03
C ARG A 66 2.47 7.19 -23.05
N GLU A 67 3.15 7.66 -24.10
CA GLU A 67 4.60 7.52 -24.26
C GLU A 67 5.40 8.09 -23.08
N LYS A 68 4.98 9.24 -22.53
CA LYS A 68 5.61 9.84 -21.34
C LYS A 68 5.67 8.89 -20.14
N ILE A 69 4.60 8.12 -19.92
CA ILE A 69 4.51 7.17 -18.80
C ILE A 69 5.47 6.00 -19.05
N GLN A 70 5.52 5.50 -20.28
CA GLN A 70 6.44 4.41 -20.66
C GLN A 70 7.90 4.81 -20.44
N SER A 71 8.29 6.01 -20.86
CA SER A 71 9.65 6.53 -20.65
C SER A 71 9.97 6.70 -19.17
N PHE A 72 9.07 7.29 -18.39
CA PHE A 72 9.26 7.48 -16.96
C PHE A 72 9.42 6.14 -16.21
N SER A 73 8.60 5.14 -16.51
CA SER A 73 8.72 3.82 -15.87
C SER A 73 10.02 3.10 -16.22
N LEU A 74 10.59 3.33 -17.42
CA LEU A 74 11.91 2.84 -17.78
C LEU A 74 13.01 3.52 -16.97
N GLU A 75 12.93 4.84 -16.80
CA GLU A 75 13.87 5.60 -15.95
C GLU A 75 13.83 5.13 -14.49
N VAL A 76 12.62 4.97 -13.92
CA VAL A 76 12.45 4.44 -12.56
C VAL A 76 13.07 3.05 -12.43
N MET A 77 12.86 2.15 -13.39
CA MET A 77 13.48 0.82 -13.37
C MET A 77 15.02 0.89 -13.42
N GLN A 78 15.58 1.84 -14.19
CA GLN A 78 17.02 2.05 -14.25
C GLN A 78 17.59 2.59 -12.93
N GLU A 79 16.89 3.52 -12.27
CA GLU A 79 17.29 4.02 -10.96
C GLU A 79 17.14 2.97 -9.86
N LEU A 80 16.05 2.19 -9.88
CA LEU A 80 15.84 1.10 -8.92
C LEU A 80 16.94 0.04 -8.99
N LYS A 81 17.53 -0.19 -10.17
CA LYS A 81 18.70 -1.08 -10.31
C LYS A 81 19.96 -0.56 -9.63
N LYS A 82 20.08 0.76 -9.43
CA LYS A 82 21.19 1.37 -8.72
C LYS A 82 21.01 1.31 -7.20
N VAL A 83 19.79 1.03 -6.71
CA VAL A 83 19.53 0.84 -5.29
C VAL A 83 20.19 -0.47 -4.84
N THR A 84 21.38 -0.34 -4.27
CA THR A 84 22.10 -1.43 -3.65
C THR A 84 21.53 -1.68 -2.26
N TRP A 85 20.67 -2.69 -2.13
CA TRP A 85 20.19 -3.08 -0.81
C TRP A 85 21.37 -3.58 0.03
N PRO A 86 21.49 -3.11 1.29
CA PRO A 86 22.57 -3.53 2.16
C PRO A 86 22.54 -5.05 2.35
N ILE A 87 23.73 -5.65 2.40
CA ILE A 87 23.89 -7.07 2.70
C ILE A 87 23.19 -7.37 4.03
N LYS A 88 22.37 -8.43 4.07
CA LYS A 88 21.46 -8.78 5.18
C LYS A 88 22.09 -8.71 6.57
N LYS A 89 23.39 -9.00 6.68
CA LYS A 89 24.16 -8.93 7.93
C LYS A 89 24.23 -7.50 8.49
N THR A 90 24.57 -6.51 7.67
CA THR A 90 24.69 -5.11 8.11
C THR A 90 23.32 -4.53 8.48
N ALA A 91 22.29 -4.83 7.69
CA ALA A 91 20.92 -4.40 7.98
C ALA A 91 20.41 -4.94 9.33
N TYR A 92 20.72 -6.21 9.64
CA TYR A 92 20.37 -6.83 10.92
C TYR A 92 21.10 -6.18 12.10
N ILE A 93 22.39 -5.87 11.95
CA ILE A 93 23.14 -5.19 13.01
C ILE A 93 22.53 -3.80 13.29
N SER A 94 22.18 -3.05 12.23
CA SER A 94 21.55 -1.75 12.38
C SER A 94 20.20 -1.83 13.11
N THR A 95 19.35 -2.83 12.82
CA THR A 95 18.08 -2.99 13.53
C THR A 95 18.25 -3.44 14.98
N VAL A 96 19.23 -4.30 15.28
CA VAL A 96 19.53 -4.70 16.66
C VAL A 96 19.97 -3.51 17.50
N VAL A 97 20.81 -2.62 16.96
CA VAL A 97 21.21 -1.38 17.66
C VAL A 97 19.99 -0.51 17.96
N VAL A 98 19.11 -0.30 16.98
CA VAL A 98 17.87 0.48 17.18
C VAL A 98 16.98 -0.19 18.23
N LEU A 99 16.87 -1.52 18.22
CA LEU A 99 16.06 -2.27 19.18
C LEU A 99 16.59 -2.08 20.62
N VAL A 100 17.91 -2.15 20.81
CA VAL A 100 18.53 -1.86 22.12
C VAL A 100 18.23 -0.43 22.57
N LEU A 101 18.36 0.56 21.66
CA LEU A 101 18.04 1.95 21.96
C LEU A 101 16.57 2.11 22.37
N VAL A 102 15.64 1.47 21.67
CA VAL A 102 14.21 1.50 21.98
C VAL A 102 13.93 0.90 23.36
N VAL A 103 14.59 -0.20 23.72
CA VAL A 103 14.46 -0.81 25.06
C VAL A 103 14.93 0.16 26.14
N ILE A 104 16.07 0.83 25.95
CA ILE A 104 16.57 1.83 26.91
C ILE A 104 15.57 2.98 27.04
N CYS A 105 15.08 3.53 25.93
CA CYS A 105 14.07 4.58 25.96
C CYS A 105 12.78 4.14 26.67
N ALA A 106 12.31 2.92 26.42
CA ALA A 106 11.12 2.36 27.07
C ALA A 106 11.30 2.22 28.59
N VAL A 107 12.48 1.80 29.05
CA VAL A 107 12.79 1.74 30.48
C VAL A 107 12.81 3.13 31.10
N CYS A 108 13.47 4.10 30.46
CA CYS A 108 13.52 5.48 30.95
C CYS A 108 12.12 6.11 31.05
N LEU A 109 11.29 5.94 30.02
CA LEU A 109 9.91 6.43 30.02
C LEU A 109 9.05 5.69 31.05
N GLY A 110 9.18 4.37 31.16
CA GLY A 110 8.45 3.59 32.16
C GLY A 110 8.77 4.01 33.60
N VAL A 111 10.03 4.34 33.89
CA VAL A 111 10.40 4.91 35.20
C VAL A 111 9.76 6.27 35.41
N PHE A 112 9.77 7.13 34.39
CA PHE A 112 9.11 8.43 34.46
C PHE A 112 7.60 8.31 34.74
N ASP A 113 6.91 7.38 34.06
CA ASP A 113 5.49 7.12 34.26
C ASP A 113 5.18 6.61 35.68
N VAL A 114 6.03 5.75 36.24
CA VAL A 114 5.88 5.26 37.63
C VAL A 114 6.05 6.41 38.63
N VAL A 115 7.07 7.25 38.44
CA VAL A 115 7.32 8.40 39.31
C VAL A 115 6.18 9.42 39.23
N ALA A 116 5.71 9.72 38.01
CA ALA A 116 4.59 10.60 37.79
C ALA A 116 3.31 10.08 38.46
N ASN A 117 3.01 8.78 38.31
CA ASN A 117 1.85 8.15 38.96
C ASN A 117 1.94 8.20 40.49
N TRP A 118 3.13 7.97 41.06
CA TRP A 118 3.34 8.10 42.51
C TRP A 118 3.13 9.55 42.98
N PHE A 119 3.66 10.52 42.24
CA PHE A 119 3.53 11.94 42.57
C PHE A 119 2.07 12.41 42.50
N ILE A 120 1.37 12.05 41.43
CA ILE A 120 -0.06 12.38 41.24
C ILE A 120 -0.92 11.70 42.32
N GLY A 121 -0.67 10.42 42.61
CA GLY A 121 -1.40 9.68 43.64
C GLY A 121 -1.24 10.31 45.03
N THR A 122 -0.04 10.76 45.36
CA THR A 122 0.22 11.43 46.64
C THR A 122 -0.52 12.76 46.76
N VAL A 123 -0.56 13.57 45.68
CA VAL A 123 -1.27 14.85 45.66
C VAL A 123 -2.79 14.70 45.70
N LEU A 124 -3.35 13.70 45.01
CA LEU A 124 -4.80 13.43 45.04
C LEU A 124 -5.28 12.81 46.37
N SER A 125 -4.37 12.17 47.11
CA SER A 125 -4.67 11.57 48.42
C SER A 125 -4.49 12.53 49.61
N ALA A 126 -3.98 13.73 49.37
CA ALA A 126 -3.84 14.82 50.34
C ALA A 126 -4.98 15.84 50.20
#